data_AF-A0A7Y3F2R0-F1
#
_entry.id   AF-A0A7Y3F2R0-F1
#
_cell.length_a   1.000
_cell.length_b   1.000
_cell.length_c   1.000
_cell.angle_alpha   90.00
_cell.angle_beta   90.00
_cell.angle_gamma   90.00
#
_symmetry.space_group_name_H-M   'P 1'
#
loop_
_entity.id
_entity.type
_entity.pdbx_description
1 polymer ?
#
loop_
_entity_poly.entity_id
_entity_poly.type
_entity_poly.pdbx_seq_one_letter_code
_entity_poly.pdbx_strand_id
1 'polypeptide(L)' 'MMYYESLVADSQIKAIEDYAKQQPNGIIYINSFRKNRISTEFWNRLLLEDFVVVSIDMYFGGLLFFHKTQAKEHFKIRI' A
#
# COMPACT_ATOMS: atom_id res chain seq x y z
N MET A 1 0.71 10.85 7.36
CA MET A 1 -0.07 10.11 6.35
C MET A 1 0.48 10.49 4.99
N MET A 2 0.87 9.51 4.18
CA MET A 2 1.38 9.73 2.81
C MET A 2 0.28 9.36 1.80
N TYR A 3 0.31 10.01 0.63
CA TYR A 3 -0.70 9.88 -0.41
C TYR A 3 -0.07 9.62 -1.77
N TYR A 4 -0.65 8.68 -2.51
CA TYR A 4 -0.32 8.44 -3.91
C TYR A 4 -1.60 8.41 -4.76
N GLU A 5 -1.62 9.15 -5.86
CA GLU A 5 -2.72 9.10 -6.82
C GLU A 5 -2.76 7.78 -7.61
N SER A 6 -1.58 7.23 -7.92
CA SER A 6 -1.42 5.89 -8.49
C SER A 6 0.04 5.43 -8.36
N LEU A 7 0.29 4.13 -8.56
CA LEU A 7 1.61 3.53 -8.53
C LEU A 7 2.00 3.13 -9.95
N VAL A 8 3.15 3.58 -10.42
CA VAL A 8 3.62 3.34 -11.80
C VAL A 8 5.12 3.09 -11.88
N ALA A 9 5.88 3.25 -10.78
CA ALA A 9 7.33 3.13 -10.78
C ALA A 9 7.89 2.50 -9.49
N ASP A 10 8.99 1.75 -9.63
CA ASP A 10 9.69 1.12 -8.50
C ASP A 10 10.27 2.11 -7.50
N SER A 11 10.60 3.33 -7.95
CA SER A 11 11.01 4.41 -7.06
C SER A 11 9.96 4.74 -6.00
N GLN A 12 8.67 4.53 -6.31
CA GLN A 12 7.58 4.74 -5.36
C GLN A 12 7.53 3.62 -4.31
N ILE A 13 7.78 2.36 -4.68
CA ILE A 13 7.86 1.25 -3.71
C ILE A 13 8.99 1.52 -2.71
N LYS A 14 10.16 1.92 -3.20
CA LYS A 14 11.30 2.26 -2.33
C LYS A 14 10.99 3.43 -1.40
N ALA A 15 10.34 4.48 -1.91
CA ALA A 15 9.92 5.61 -1.07
C ALA A 15 8.90 5.19 0.01
N ILE A 16 8.00 4.26 -0.32
CA ILE A 16 7.04 3.69 0.62
C ILE A 16 7.75 2.85 1.71
N GLU A 17 8.75 2.05 1.32
CA GLU A 17 9.57 1.29 2.28
C GLU A 17 10.35 2.22 3.23
N ASP A 18 10.98 3.27 2.69
CA ASP A 18 11.72 4.25 3.50
C ASP A 18 10.78 4.99 4.46
N TYR A 19 9.58 5.35 4.01
CA TYR A 19 8.55 5.92 4.88
C TYR A 19 8.11 4.94 5.97
N ALA A 20 7.87 3.66 5.64
CA ALA A 20 7.48 2.63 6.60
C ALA A 20 8.54 2.44 7.70
N LYS A 21 9.83 2.55 7.35
CA LYS A 21 10.95 2.49 8.33
C LYS A 21 10.96 3.70 9.26
N GLN A 22 10.69 4.89 8.74
CA GLN A 22 10.71 6.14 9.52
C GLN A 22 9.44 6.34 10.35
N GLN A 23 8.31 5.80 9.89
CA GLN A 23 6.98 5.94 10.47
C GLN A 23 6.34 4.56 10.67
N PRO A 24 6.71 3.82 11.74
CA PRO A 24 6.20 2.45 11.97
C PRO A 24 4.67 2.39 12.14
N ASN A 25 4.07 3.49 12.58
CA ASN A 25 2.61 3.63 12.74
C ASN A 25 2.01 4.46 11.60
N GLY A 26 2.78 4.69 10.55
CA GLY A 26 2.40 5.47 9.40
C GLY A 26 1.33 4.76 8.57
N ILE A 27 0.48 5.56 7.96
CA ILE A 27 -0.56 5.12 7.03
C ILE A 27 -0.24 5.71 5.66
N ILE A 28 -0.40 4.91 4.61
CA ILE A 28 -0.40 5.37 3.22
C ILE A 28 -1.76 5.09 2.61
N TYR A 29 -2.30 6.09 1.92
CA TYR A 29 -3.44 5.91 1.05
C TYR A 29 -2.98 5.95 -0.41
N ILE A 30 -3.38 4.93 -1.17
CA ILE A 30 -3.15 4.84 -2.61
C ILE A 30 -4.51 4.92 -3.27
N ASN A 31 -4.75 6.02 -3.95
CA ASN A 31 -5.94 6.19 -4.76
C ASN A 31 -5.86 5.31 -6.02
N SER A 32 -7.01 4.95 -6.57
CA SER A 32 -7.18 4.55 -7.98
C SER A 32 -6.15 3.56 -8.52
N PHE A 33 -5.69 2.61 -7.71
CA PHE A 33 -4.72 1.59 -8.16
C PHE A 33 -5.30 0.64 -9.23
N ARG A 34 -6.62 0.62 -9.40
CA ARG A 34 -7.34 -0.12 -10.45
C ARG A 34 -7.46 0.65 -11.77
N LYS A 35 -6.96 1.88 -11.86
CA LYS A 35 -7.11 2.75 -13.05
C LYS A 35 -6.45 2.18 -14.29
N ASN A 36 -5.33 1.46 -14.14
CA ASN A 36 -4.67 0.77 -15.24
C ASN A 36 -3.99 -0.52 -14.78
N ARG A 37 -3.55 -1.33 -15.75
CA ARG A 37 -2.92 -2.63 -15.49
C ARG A 37 -1.62 -2.49 -14.69
N ILE A 38 -0.81 -1.48 -15.03
CA ILE A 38 0.48 -1.22 -14.37
C ILE A 38 0.25 -0.92 -12.88
N SER A 39 -0.66 -0.01 -12.55
CA SER A 39 -0.95 0.34 -11.16
C SER A 39 -1.53 -0.82 -10.36
N THR A 40 -2.27 -1.71 -11.01
CA THR A 40 -2.78 -2.93 -10.39
C THR A 40 -1.66 -3.92 -10.09
N GLU A 41 -0.70 -4.07 -11.01
CA GLU A 41 0.49 -4.90 -10.81
C GLU A 41 1.35 -4.36 -9.66
N PHE A 42 1.58 -3.04 -9.61
CA PHE A 42 2.32 -2.40 -8.52
C PHE A 42 1.63 -2.56 -7.17
N TRP A 43 0.30 -2.43 -7.12
CA TRP A 43 -0.47 -2.71 -5.92
C TRP A 43 -0.28 -4.16 -5.46
N ASN A 44 -0.44 -5.13 -6.36
CA ASN A 44 -0.25 -6.55 -6.03
C ASN A 44 1.18 -6.83 -5.54
N ARG A 45 2.19 -6.17 -6.13
CA ARG A 45 3.58 -6.27 -5.66
C ARG A 45 3.74 -5.74 -4.24
N LEU A 46 3.18 -4.57 -3.92
CA LEU A 46 3.22 -4.01 -2.56
C LEU A 46 2.59 -4.95 -1.51
N LEU A 47 1.52 -5.65 -1.85
CA LEU A 47 0.88 -6.61 -0.93
C LEU A 47 1.81 -7.79 -0.56
N LEU A 48 2.81 -8.09 -1.40
CA LEU A 48 3.78 -9.15 -1.16
C LEU A 48 4.96 -8.67 -0.31
N GLU A 49 5.23 -7.37 -0.24
CA GLU A 49 6.35 -6.81 0.52
C GLU A 49 6.22 -7.06 2.03
N ASP A 50 7.33 -7.36 2.70
CA ASP A 50 7.34 -7.72 4.13
C ASP A 50 7.10 -6.52 5.05
N PHE A 51 7.43 -5.31 4.60
CA PHE A 51 7.18 -4.10 5.38
C PHE A 51 5.69 -3.71 5.39
N VAL A 52 4.89 -4.22 4.45
CA VAL A 52 3.43 -4.04 4.41
C VAL A 52 2.79 -5.09 5.32
N VAL A 53 2.33 -4.64 6.49
CA VAL A 53 1.77 -5.53 7.51
C VAL A 53 0.27 -5.65 7.33
N VAL A 54 -0.46 -4.53 7.35
CA VAL A 54 -1.91 -4.56 7.10
C VAL A 54 -2.21 -3.78 5.84
N SER A 55 -3.02 -4.37 4.96
CA SER A 55 -3.49 -3.73 3.75
C SER A 55 -5.01 -3.82 3.67
N ILE A 56 -5.64 -2.73 3.23
CA ILE A 56 -7.07 -2.66 3.01
C ILE A 56 -7.29 -2.30 1.53
N ASP A 57 -7.78 -3.26 0.75
CA ASP A 57 -8.23 -3.09 -0.61
C ASP A 57 -9.70 -2.65 -0.60
N MET A 58 -9.95 -1.41 -1.05
CA MET A 58 -11.30 -0.88 -1.27
C MET A 58 -11.52 -0.67 -2.78
N TYR A 59 -12.79 -0.50 -3.20
CA TYR A 59 -13.11 -0.35 -4.62
C TYR A 59 -12.41 0.87 -5.27
N PHE A 60 -12.37 2.01 -4.57
CA PHE A 60 -11.81 3.27 -5.08
C PHE A 60 -10.30 3.46 -4.81
N GLY A 61 -9.71 2.64 -3.94
CA GLY A 61 -8.32 2.84 -3.50
C GLY A 61 -7.97 1.90 -2.35
N GLY A 62 -6.80 2.08 -1.76
CA GLY A 62 -6.29 1.16 -0.75
C GLY A 62 -5.50 1.84 0.33
N LEU A 63 -5.48 1.24 1.51
CA LEU A 63 -4.70 1.69 2.66
C LEU A 63 -3.61 0.68 2.98
N LEU A 64 -2.43 1.17 3.36
CA LEU A 64 -1.32 0.38 3.85
C LEU A 64 -0.91 0.86 5.24
N PHE A 65 -0.64 -0.11 6.11
CA PHE A 65 -0.17 0.06 7.48
C PHE A 65 1.09 -0.79 7.69
N PHE A 66 2.03 -0.27 8.46
CA PHE A 66 3.37 -0.85 8.61
C PHE A 66 3.71 -1.28 10.04
N HIS A 67 2.69 -1.41 10.89
CA HIS A 67 2.89 -1.64 12.32
C HIS A 67 3.42 -3.05 12.58
N LYS A 68 4.71 -3.15 12.93
CA LYS A 68 5.45 -4.43 13.06
C LYS A 68 4.85 -5.44 14.06
N THR A 69 4.01 -5.00 15.00
CA THR A 69 3.39 -5.92 15.98
C THR A 69 2.09 -6.55 15.48
N GLN A 70 1.53 -6.09 14.36
CA GLN A 70 0.33 -6.68 13.78
C GLN A 70 0.71 -7.90 12.92
N ALA A 71 -0.22 -8.85 12.79
CA ALA A 71 -0.04 -9.94 11.84
C ALA A 71 -0.16 -9.40 10.40
N LYS A 72 0.49 -10.08 9.44
CA LYS A 72 0.35 -9.72 8.02
C LYS A 72 -1.06 -10.06 7.57
N GLU A 73 -1.87 -9.06 7.25
CA GLU A 73 -3.28 -9.21 6.90
C GLU A 73 -3.66 -8.37 5.67
N HIS A 74 -4.52 -8.96 4.83
CA HIS A 74 -5.08 -8.29 3.66
C HIS A 74 -6.61 -8.33 3.73
N PHE A 75 -7.21 -7.17 3.96
CA PHE A 75 -8.66 -7.00 4.00
C PHE A 75 -9.15 -6.51 2.65
N LYS A 76 -10.21 -7.14 2.12
CA LYS A 76 -10.90 -6.66 0.92
C LYS A 76 -12.30 -6.22 1.29
N ILE A 77 -12.52 -4.91 1.26
CA ILE A 77 -13.81 -4.31 1.57
C ILE A 77 -14.53 -4.03 0.25
N ARG A 78 -15.72 -4.64 0.09
CA ARG A 78 -16.63 -4.35 -1.03
C ARG A 78 -17.81 -3.55 -0.48
N ILE A 79 -17.72 -2.23 -0.59
CA ILE A 79 -18.83 -1.29 -0.34
C ILE A 79 -19.22 -0.67 -1.67
#